data_AF-A0A3S3JUS9-F1
#
_entry.id   AF-A0A3S3JUS9-F1
#
_cell.length_a   1.000
_cell.length_b   1.000
_cell.length_c   1.000
_cell.angle_alpha   90.00
_cell.angle_beta   90.00
_cell.angle_gamma   90.00
#
_symmetry.space_group_name_H-M   'P 1'
#
loop_
_entity.id
_entity.type
_entity.pdbx_description
1 polymer ?
#
loop_
_entity_poly.entity_id
_entity_poly.type
_entity_poly.pdbx_seq_one_letter_code
_entity_poly.pdbx_strand_id
1 'polypeptide(L)'
;MKKGLSRWARDWEVRAVGSGTSAIHTALDYFRRDGGKVMTAAYNWPGAVGAISFSGMEPDFVDVDLELAAIDQTTACQRLSVDTRVVLITHLFGSNISAPHLRAASRERGALILDDVSQSISAAGVLDGDKTLDSDALALSANGAKHLGAGEP
;
A
#
# COMPACT_ATOMS: atom_id res chain seq x y z
N MET A 1 6.41 20.01 8.28
CA MET A 1 5.81 18.78 7.72
C MET A 1 5.66 17.68 8.77
N LYS A 2 6.72 17.05 9.30
CA LYS A 2 6.64 15.91 10.25
C LYS A 2 5.64 16.12 11.41
N LYS A 3 5.73 17.22 12.17
CA LYS A 3 4.81 17.49 13.30
C LYS A 3 3.33 17.58 12.91
N GLY A 4 3.02 18.08 11.70
CA GLY A 4 1.65 18.15 11.19
C GLY A 4 1.14 16.81 10.70
N LEU A 5 2.00 16.06 10.00
CA LEU A 5 1.67 14.73 9.51
C LEU A 5 1.51 13.71 10.64
N SER A 6 2.31 13.79 11.71
CA SER A 6 2.15 12.94 12.90
C SER A 6 0.81 13.17 13.60
N ARG A 7 0.29 14.40 13.61
CA ARG A 7 -1.05 14.67 14.15
C ARG A 7 -2.15 14.08 13.26
N TRP A 8 -1.94 14.11 11.95
CA TRP A 8 -2.86 13.53 10.96
C TRP A 8 -2.83 12.00 10.97
N ALA A 9 -1.65 11.40 11.10
CA ALA A 9 -1.44 9.96 11.10
C ALA A 9 -1.77 9.31 12.46
N ARG A 10 -2.29 10.06 13.44
CA ARG A 10 -2.71 9.55 14.75
C ARG A 10 -1.66 8.61 15.39
N ASP A 11 -1.94 7.31 15.42
CA ASP A 11 -1.12 6.28 16.08
C ASP A 11 0.03 5.75 15.20
N TRP A 12 0.13 6.19 13.94
CA TRP A 12 1.21 5.81 13.03
C TRP A 12 2.50 6.57 13.33
N GLU A 13 3.62 5.85 13.38
CA GLU A 13 4.93 6.50 13.35
C GLU A 13 5.22 7.05 11.93
N VAL A 14 5.63 8.31 11.84
CA VAL A 14 5.87 8.98 10.55
C VAL A 14 7.36 9.14 10.26
N ARG A 15 7.80 8.56 9.15
CA ARG A 15 9.15 8.73 8.59
C ARG A 15 9.05 9.46 7.25
N ALA A 16 9.80 10.54 7.09
CA ALA A 16 9.87 11.27 5.81
C ALA A 16 10.96 10.65 4.94
N VAL A 17 10.66 10.47 3.65
CA VAL A 17 11.53 9.88 2.63
C VAL A 17 11.48 10.73 1.35
N GLY A 18 12.28 10.40 0.34
CA GLY A 18 12.46 11.22 -0.86
C GLY A 18 11.23 11.29 -1.77
N SER A 19 10.45 10.21 -1.87
CA SER A 19 9.27 10.12 -2.75
C SER A 19 8.33 8.98 -2.31
N GLY A 20 7.12 8.93 -2.89
CA GLY A 20 6.19 7.79 -2.68
C GLY A 20 6.79 6.44 -3.07
N THR A 21 7.55 6.39 -4.18
CA THR A 21 8.31 5.20 -4.58
C THR A 21 9.32 4.79 -3.53
N SER A 22 10.08 5.75 -2.96
CA SER A 22 11.02 5.43 -1.89
C SER A 22 10.32 4.99 -0.59
N ALA A 23 9.09 5.43 -0.35
CA ALA A 23 8.29 5.00 0.81
C ALA A 23 7.92 3.52 0.68
N ILE A 24 7.42 3.11 -0.48
CA ILE A 24 7.10 1.71 -0.79
C ILE A 24 8.37 0.87 -0.71
N HIS A 25 9.46 1.32 -1.35
CA HIS A 25 10.75 0.62 -1.32
C HIS A 25 11.26 0.42 0.12
N THR A 26 11.24 1.47 0.95
CA THR A 26 11.68 1.39 2.35
C THR A 26 10.84 0.40 3.16
N ALA A 27 9.53 0.39 2.97
CA ALA A 27 8.63 -0.54 3.66
C ALA A 27 8.90 -1.99 3.22
N LEU A 28 9.06 -2.24 1.92
CA LEU A 28 9.36 -3.57 1.39
C LEU A 28 10.75 -4.06 1.81
N ASP A 29 11.77 -3.21 1.83
CA ASP A 29 13.10 -3.55 2.36
C ASP A 29 13.05 -3.98 3.83
N TYR A 30 12.15 -3.39 4.63
CA TYR A 30 11.90 -3.81 6.00
C TYR A 30 11.13 -5.14 6.09
N PHE A 31 10.16 -5.35 5.20
CA PHE A 31 9.28 -6.53 5.21
C PHE A 31 9.88 -7.78 4.56
N ARG A 32 10.79 -7.64 3.60
CA ARG A 32 11.20 -8.74 2.73
C ARG A 32 11.78 -9.94 3.48
N ARG A 33 12.36 -9.75 4.68
CA ARG A 33 13.10 -10.78 5.44
C ARG A 33 14.01 -11.61 4.52
N ASP A 34 13.56 -12.80 4.09
CA ASP A 34 14.30 -13.74 3.24
C ASP A 34 13.90 -13.67 1.73
N GLY A 35 13.22 -12.60 1.30
CA GLY A 35 12.65 -12.43 -0.03
C GLY A 35 11.19 -12.90 -0.13
N GLY A 36 10.67 -13.05 -1.35
CA GLY A 36 9.33 -13.56 -1.62
C GLY A 36 8.52 -12.66 -2.55
N LYS A 37 7.21 -12.96 -2.66
CA LYS A 37 6.31 -12.29 -3.59
C LYS A 37 5.57 -11.13 -2.94
N VAL A 38 5.41 -10.06 -3.69
CA VAL A 38 4.51 -8.94 -3.37
C VAL A 38 3.30 -9.03 -4.28
N MET A 39 2.16 -9.44 -3.73
CA MET A 39 0.91 -9.49 -4.46
C MET A 39 0.36 -8.07 -4.63
N THR A 40 0.02 -7.67 -5.85
CA THR A 40 -0.54 -6.34 -6.12
C THR A 40 -1.41 -6.32 -7.38
N ALA A 41 -2.17 -5.25 -7.58
CA ALA A 41 -2.96 -5.04 -8.79
C ALA A 41 -2.07 -4.93 -10.04
N ALA A 42 -2.47 -5.57 -11.13
CA ALA A 42 -1.81 -5.47 -12.43
C ALA A 42 -1.92 -4.05 -13.01
N TYR A 43 -3.06 -3.39 -12.77
CA TYR A 43 -3.26 -1.98 -13.09
C TYR A 43 -2.79 -1.12 -11.92
N ASN A 44 -1.58 -0.56 -12.04
CA ASN A 44 -0.95 0.21 -10.96
C ASN A 44 0.05 1.25 -11.51
N TRP A 45 0.54 2.14 -10.64
CA TRP A 45 1.57 3.11 -10.98
C TRP A 45 2.95 2.43 -11.12
N PRO A 46 3.73 2.71 -12.19
CA PRO A 46 5.04 2.10 -12.38
C PRO A 46 6.01 2.31 -11.21
N GLY A 47 5.89 3.45 -10.50
CA GLY A 47 6.70 3.74 -9.32
C GLY A 47 6.37 2.87 -8.10
N ALA A 48 5.17 2.29 -8.01
CA ALA A 48 4.82 1.33 -6.97
C ALA A 48 5.35 -0.07 -7.32
N VAL A 49 5.15 -0.49 -8.58
CA VAL A 49 5.62 -1.80 -9.07
C VAL A 49 7.15 -1.87 -9.12
N GLY A 50 7.83 -0.82 -9.60
CA GLY A 50 9.29 -0.78 -9.66
C GLY A 50 9.94 -0.90 -8.30
N ALA A 51 9.32 -0.35 -7.25
CA ALA A 51 9.82 -0.47 -5.87
C ALA A 51 9.88 -1.93 -5.38
N ILE A 52 8.97 -2.80 -5.85
CA ILE A 52 9.00 -4.24 -5.55
C ILE A 52 10.29 -4.85 -6.06
N SER A 53 10.60 -4.62 -7.34
CA SER A 53 11.81 -5.14 -7.98
C SER A 53 13.09 -4.55 -7.38
N PHE A 54 13.10 -3.26 -7.04
CA PHE A 54 14.26 -2.61 -6.37
C PHE A 54 14.54 -3.22 -4.99
N SER A 55 13.50 -3.69 -4.29
CA SER A 55 13.62 -4.39 -3.01
C SER A 55 14.13 -5.84 -3.16
N GLY A 56 14.35 -6.32 -4.38
CA GLY A 56 14.72 -7.71 -4.67
C GLY A 56 13.58 -8.72 -4.45
N MET A 57 12.33 -8.25 -4.40
CA MET A 57 11.13 -9.08 -4.30
C MET A 57 10.49 -9.28 -5.69
N GLU A 58 9.65 -10.29 -5.83
CA GLU A 58 8.95 -10.61 -7.09
C GLU A 58 7.51 -10.06 -7.08
N PRO A 59 7.09 -9.24 -8.06
CA PRO A 59 5.69 -8.83 -8.16
C PRO A 59 4.80 -10.00 -8.61
N ASP A 60 3.71 -10.23 -7.88
CA ASP A 60 2.66 -11.20 -8.22
C ASP A 60 1.36 -10.45 -8.57
N PHE A 61 1.07 -10.34 -9.85
CA PHE A 61 -0.02 -9.48 -10.33
C PHE A 61 -1.38 -10.16 -10.28
N VAL A 62 -2.35 -9.50 -9.67
CA VAL A 62 -3.78 -9.86 -9.66
C VAL A 62 -4.55 -8.82 -10.46
N ASP A 63 -5.63 -9.22 -11.13
CA ASP A 63 -6.47 -8.28 -11.87
C ASP A 63 -7.20 -7.30 -10.93
N VAL A 64 -7.82 -6.28 -11.50
CA VAL A 64 -8.56 -5.27 -10.75
C VAL A 64 -10.05 -5.51 -10.67
N ASP A 65 -10.65 -5.07 -9.56
CA ASP A 65 -12.06 -4.76 -9.48
C ASP A 65 -12.34 -3.53 -10.37
N LEU A 66 -13.24 -3.68 -11.35
CA LEU A 66 -13.54 -2.65 -12.34
C LEU A 66 -14.29 -1.43 -11.76
N GLU A 67 -14.98 -1.59 -10.63
CA GLU A 67 -15.71 -0.50 -9.98
C GLU A 67 -14.76 0.34 -9.12
N LEU A 68 -13.82 -0.32 -8.44
CA LEU A 68 -12.91 0.32 -7.50
C LEU A 68 -11.57 0.73 -8.12
N ALA A 69 -11.23 0.18 -9.29
CA ALA A 69 -9.90 0.28 -9.91
C ALA A 69 -8.77 -0.11 -8.94
N ALA A 70 -9.02 -1.12 -8.11
CA ALA A 70 -8.12 -1.64 -7.09
C ALA A 70 -8.00 -3.16 -7.23
N ILE A 71 -7.08 -3.80 -6.49
CA ILE A 71 -6.89 -5.25 -6.54
C ILE A 71 -8.22 -5.99 -6.29
N ASP A 72 -8.58 -6.94 -7.17
CA ASP A 72 -9.77 -7.77 -6.95
C ASP A 72 -9.54 -8.70 -5.76
N GLN A 73 -10.25 -8.44 -4.66
CA GLN A 73 -10.10 -9.20 -3.42
C GLN A 73 -10.47 -10.67 -3.58
N THR A 74 -11.40 -11.01 -4.47
CA THR A 74 -11.84 -12.39 -4.67
C THR A 74 -10.73 -13.23 -5.27
N THR A 75 -10.16 -12.77 -6.38
CA THR A 75 -9.05 -13.42 -7.08
C THR A 75 -7.78 -13.40 -6.23
N ALA A 76 -7.51 -12.30 -5.52
CA ALA A 76 -6.36 -12.19 -4.63
C ALA A 76 -6.41 -13.27 -3.53
N CYS A 77 -7.55 -13.39 -2.83
CA CYS A 77 -7.74 -14.40 -1.77
C CYS A 77 -7.52 -15.84 -2.27
N GLN A 78 -7.92 -16.15 -3.50
CA GLN A 78 -7.72 -17.47 -4.11
C GLN A 78 -6.26 -17.77 -4.45
N ARG A 79 -5.47 -16.73 -4.74
CA ARG A 79 -4.07 -16.85 -5.16
C ARG A 79 -3.07 -16.69 -4.02
N LEU A 80 -3.50 -16.16 -2.87
CA LEU A 80 -2.64 -16.05 -1.70
C LEU A 80 -1.99 -17.40 -1.38
N SER A 81 -0.67 -17.39 -1.25
CA SER A 81 0.13 -18.58 -1.00
C SER A 81 1.16 -18.33 0.10
N VAL A 82 1.88 -19.38 0.50
CA VAL A 82 2.98 -19.25 1.47
C VAL A 82 4.14 -18.37 0.97
N ASP A 83 4.23 -18.18 -0.35
CA ASP A 83 5.24 -17.33 -0.99
C ASP A 83 4.82 -15.85 -1.00
N THR A 84 3.54 -15.56 -0.80
CA THR A 84 3.04 -14.19 -0.69
C THR A 84 3.48 -13.61 0.65
N ARG A 85 4.44 -12.69 0.62
CA ARG A 85 4.97 -12.04 1.82
C ARG A 85 4.31 -10.72 2.13
N VAL A 86 4.02 -9.96 1.08
CA VAL A 86 3.37 -8.66 1.20
C VAL A 86 2.20 -8.60 0.23
N VAL A 87 1.09 -8.03 0.67
CA VAL A 87 0.00 -7.59 -0.17
C VAL A 87 0.06 -6.08 -0.25
N LEU A 88 0.33 -5.55 -1.44
CA LEU A 88 0.38 -4.12 -1.74
C LEU A 88 -0.97 -3.67 -2.29
N ILE A 89 -1.74 -2.96 -1.48
CA ILE A 89 -3.05 -2.40 -1.84
C ILE A 89 -2.86 -0.94 -2.22
N THR A 90 -3.09 -0.61 -3.49
CA THR A 90 -2.96 0.77 -3.97
C THR A 90 -4.32 1.46 -4.02
N HIS A 91 -4.39 2.65 -3.42
CA HIS A 91 -5.55 3.52 -3.35
C HIS A 91 -5.54 4.51 -4.52
N LEU A 92 -5.78 4.01 -5.73
CA LEU A 92 -5.75 4.83 -6.95
C LEU A 92 -6.87 5.87 -6.98
N PHE A 93 -6.61 6.99 -7.67
CA PHE A 93 -7.60 8.03 -7.99
C PHE A 93 -8.32 8.68 -6.80
N GLY A 94 -7.77 8.58 -5.59
CA GLY A 94 -8.40 9.10 -4.38
C GLY A 94 -9.42 8.16 -3.74
N SER A 95 -9.56 6.94 -4.24
CA SER A 95 -10.43 5.91 -3.66
C SER A 95 -9.85 5.36 -2.36
N ASN A 96 -10.69 5.17 -1.35
CA ASN A 96 -10.29 4.52 -0.09
C ASN A 96 -10.67 3.03 -0.13
N ILE A 97 -9.69 2.15 -0.28
CA ILE A 97 -9.90 0.72 -0.49
C ILE A 97 -9.92 -0.05 0.83
N SER A 98 -11.10 -0.52 1.23
CA SER A 98 -11.29 -1.30 2.46
C SER A 98 -10.76 -2.74 2.32
N ALA A 99 -11.12 -3.45 1.25
CA ALA A 99 -10.71 -4.83 0.94
C ALA A 99 -10.73 -5.80 2.17
N PRO A 100 -11.83 -5.88 2.94
CA PRO A 100 -11.84 -6.54 4.24
C PRO A 100 -11.52 -8.05 4.15
N HIS A 101 -12.00 -8.74 3.11
CA HIS A 101 -11.73 -10.17 2.93
C HIS A 101 -10.26 -10.44 2.62
N LEU A 102 -9.64 -9.59 1.78
CA LEU A 102 -8.23 -9.72 1.45
C LEU A 102 -7.34 -9.46 2.66
N ARG A 103 -7.67 -8.45 3.48
CA ARG A 103 -6.93 -8.17 4.71
C ARG A 103 -7.00 -9.36 5.67
N ALA A 104 -8.20 -9.87 5.94
CA ALA A 104 -8.38 -11.05 6.80
C ALA A 104 -7.60 -12.27 6.29
N ALA A 105 -7.72 -12.60 5.00
CA ALA A 105 -7.00 -13.73 4.41
C ALA A 105 -5.47 -13.53 4.43
N SER A 106 -4.99 -12.29 4.30
CA SER A 106 -3.56 -11.95 4.42
C SER A 106 -3.06 -12.22 5.83
N ARG A 107 -3.81 -11.80 6.85
CA ARG A 107 -3.49 -12.06 8.28
C ARG A 107 -3.44 -13.55 8.59
N GLU A 108 -4.45 -14.31 8.16
CA GLU A 108 -4.51 -15.76 8.36
C GLU A 108 -3.29 -16.49 7.77
N ARG A 109 -2.75 -15.98 6.68
CA ARG A 109 -1.58 -16.56 5.99
C ARG A 109 -0.25 -15.93 6.41
N GLY A 110 -0.27 -14.98 7.34
CA GLY A 110 0.92 -14.28 7.83
C GLY A 110 1.56 -13.34 6.80
N ALA A 111 0.82 -12.93 5.77
CA ALA A 111 1.26 -11.91 4.83
C ALA A 111 1.09 -10.51 5.45
N LEU A 112 2.09 -9.67 5.24
CA LEU A 112 2.06 -8.26 5.64
C LEU A 112 1.25 -7.45 4.63
N ILE A 113 0.67 -6.35 5.06
CA ILE A 113 -0.19 -5.48 4.27
C ILE A 113 0.44 -4.10 4.21
N LEU A 114 0.77 -3.67 2.99
CA LEU A 114 1.27 -2.34 2.69
C LEU A 114 0.23 -1.59 1.88
N ASP A 115 -0.24 -0.46 2.39
CA ASP A 115 -1.16 0.40 1.64
C ASP A 115 -0.39 1.54 0.96
N ASP A 116 -0.44 1.58 -0.37
CA ASP A 116 -0.01 2.74 -1.14
C ASP A 116 -1.14 3.77 -1.19
N VAL A 117 -1.05 4.74 -0.30
CA VAL A 117 -1.97 5.87 -0.16
C VAL A 117 -1.47 7.12 -0.88
N SER A 118 -0.53 6.97 -1.83
CA SER A 118 0.04 8.08 -2.59
C SER A 118 -0.98 8.94 -3.32
N GLN A 119 -2.15 8.39 -3.67
CA GLN A 119 -3.23 9.13 -4.32
C GLN A 119 -4.47 9.30 -3.44
N SER A 120 -4.51 8.71 -2.25
CA SER A 120 -5.64 8.85 -1.34
C SER A 120 -5.15 9.10 0.08
N ILE A 121 -4.77 10.35 0.36
CA ILE A 121 -4.30 10.70 1.70
C ILE A 121 -5.37 10.33 2.74
N SER A 122 -6.66 10.63 2.51
CA SER A 122 -7.74 10.29 3.45
C SER A 122 -7.81 8.83 3.89
N ALA A 123 -7.26 7.88 3.12
CA ALA A 123 -7.25 6.46 3.45
C ALA A 123 -6.48 6.13 4.73
N ALA A 124 -5.44 6.91 5.07
CA ALA A 124 -4.73 6.75 6.35
C ALA A 124 -5.54 7.24 7.56
N GLY A 125 -6.66 7.93 7.31
CA GLY A 125 -7.61 8.37 8.33
C GLY A 125 -8.67 7.30 8.64
N VAL A 126 -9.79 7.76 9.19
CA VAL A 126 -10.94 6.90 9.51
C VAL A 126 -11.67 6.54 8.22
N LEU A 127 -11.78 5.24 7.95
CA LEU A 127 -12.80 4.68 7.08
C LEU A 127 -14.13 4.62 7.83
N ASP A 128 -15.23 4.76 7.09
CA ASP A 128 -16.62 4.77 7.56
C ASP A 128 -16.84 4.01 8.90
N GLY A 129 -17.20 4.74 9.97
CA GLY A 129 -17.42 4.19 11.30
C GLY A 129 -16.20 4.03 12.22
N ASP A 130 -15.28 4.99 12.25
CA ASP A 130 -14.12 5.07 13.19
C ASP A 130 -13.04 3.99 13.03
N LYS A 131 -13.01 3.24 11.93
CA LYS A 131 -11.99 2.21 11.69
C LYS A 131 -10.84 2.74 10.85
N THR A 132 -9.62 2.62 11.35
CA THR A 132 -8.42 2.80 10.54
C THR A 132 -8.19 1.56 9.65
N LEU A 133 -7.41 1.72 8.57
CA LEU A 133 -6.94 0.57 7.79
C LEU A 133 -6.17 -0.41 8.69
N ASP A 134 -6.50 -1.69 8.61
CA ASP A 134 -5.64 -2.77 9.15
C ASP A 134 -4.50 -3.00 8.17
N SER A 135 -3.36 -2.35 8.45
CA SER A 135 -2.15 -2.37 7.63
C SER A 135 -0.92 -2.46 8.52
N ASP A 136 0.19 -2.95 8.00
CA ASP A 136 1.48 -2.94 8.69
C ASP A 136 2.28 -1.66 8.39
N ALA A 137 2.06 -1.06 7.21
CA ALA A 137 2.65 0.22 6.84
C ALA A 137 1.77 0.94 5.81
N LEU A 138 1.93 2.27 5.77
CA LEU A 138 1.33 3.15 4.77
C LEU A 138 2.43 3.89 4.01
N ALA A 139 2.33 3.91 2.67
CA ALA A 139 3.21 4.69 1.80
C ALA A 139 2.46 5.91 1.25
N LEU A 140 2.98 7.10 1.51
CA LEU A 140 2.41 8.37 1.07
C LEU A 140 3.35 9.09 0.09
N SER A 141 2.79 9.78 -0.88
CA SER A 141 3.52 10.67 -1.78
C SER A 141 3.11 12.13 -1.55
N ALA A 142 4.11 13.00 -1.56
CA ALA A 142 3.93 14.45 -1.55
C ALA A 142 4.37 15.09 -2.87
N ASN A 143 4.41 14.33 -3.98
CA ASN A 143 4.68 14.84 -5.32
C ASN A 143 3.75 16.03 -5.66
N GLY A 144 4.20 16.95 -6.52
CA GLY A 144 3.49 18.20 -6.82
C GLY A 144 2.08 18.01 -7.37
N ALA A 145 1.78 16.87 -7.99
CA ALA A 145 0.46 16.52 -8.50
C ALA A 145 -0.45 15.79 -7.50
N LYS A 146 0.00 15.56 -6.25
CA LYS A 146 -0.78 14.86 -5.21
C LYS A 146 -1.66 15.83 -4.42
N HIS A 147 -2.70 15.28 -3.78
CA HIS A 147 -3.61 16.02 -2.90
C HIS A 147 -2.90 16.81 -1.78
N LEU A 148 -1.76 16.32 -1.31
CA LEU A 148 -0.88 17.03 -0.38
C LEU A 148 0.53 17.19 -0.98
N GLY A 149 0.67 18.15 -1.90
CA GLY A 149 1.94 18.43 -2.56
C GLY A 149 2.94 19.17 -1.65
N ALA A 150 4.21 18.78 -1.74
CA ALA A 150 5.34 19.45 -1.08
C ALA A 150 6.58 19.59 -2.00
N GLY A 151 6.43 19.35 -3.31
CA GLY A 151 7.52 19.26 -4.27
C GLY A 151 7.59 17.86 -4.88
N GLU A 152 8.76 17.41 -5.33
CA GLU A 152 9.04 16.21 -6.16
C GLU A 152 8.48 16.26 -7.60
N PRO A 153 9.36 16.10 -8.63
CA PRO A 153 8.99 16.08 -10.05
C PRO A 153 8.12 14.87 -10.41
#